data_AF-A0A947YAM1-F1
#
_entry.id   AF-A0A947YAM1-F1
#
_cell.length_a   1.000
_cell.length_b   1.000
_cell.length_c   1.000
_cell.angle_alpha   90.00
_cell.angle_beta   90.00
_cell.angle_gamma   90.00
#
_symmetry.space_group_name_H-M   'P 1'
#
loop_
_entity.id
_entity.type
_entity.pdbx_description
1 polymer ?
#
loop_
_entity_poly.entity_id
_entity_poly.type
_entity_poly.pdbx_seq_one_letter_code
_entity_poly.pdbx_strand_id
1 'polypeptide(L)'
;MDALLLFLGSFFTVFALGFQQNNVHHRRYQAAFMNGIVIGIMNLLVLRIAPSASPSEMLAFLMGGPLGIVAAIWLNGKICPKIYERNES
;
A
#
# COMPACT_ATOMS: atom_id res chain seq x y z
N MET A 1 -17.21 -7.14 11.85
CA MET A 1 -17.65 -7.39 10.46
C MET A 1 -16.82 -6.61 9.45
N ASP A 2 -15.87 -5.81 9.90
CA ASP A 2 -15.04 -4.93 9.06
C ASP A 2 -13.60 -5.43 8.91
N ALA A 3 -13.34 -6.69 9.27
CA ALA A 3 -12.00 -7.31 9.17
C ALA A 3 -11.44 -7.23 7.75
N LEU A 4 -12.28 -7.52 6.75
CA LEU A 4 -11.89 -7.43 5.35
C LEU A 4 -11.62 -5.97 4.93
N LEU A 5 -12.42 -5.01 5.40
CA LEU A 5 -12.22 -3.59 5.10
C LEU A 5 -10.94 -3.04 5.74
N LEU A 6 -10.63 -3.42 6.97
CA LEU A 6 -9.38 -3.06 7.64
C LEU A 6 -8.17 -3.73 6.99
N PHE A 7 -8.31 -5.01 6.61
CA PHE A 7 -7.30 -5.71 5.82
C PHE A 7 -7.04 -4.99 4.49
N LEU A 8 -8.08 -4.73 3.70
CA LEU A 8 -7.96 -4.08 2.39
C LEU A 8 -7.46 -2.64 2.53
N GLY A 9 -7.92 -1.90 3.54
CA GLY A 9 -7.45 -0.55 3.82
C GLY A 9 -5.95 -0.52 4.14
N SER A 10 -5.48 -1.42 5.02
CA SER A 10 -4.06 -1.58 5.32
C SER A 10 -3.26 -2.05 4.11
N PHE A 11 -3.76 -3.08 3.42
CA PHE A 11 -3.14 -3.65 2.22
C PHE A 11 -2.94 -2.60 1.14
N PHE A 12 -4.00 -1.90 0.73
CA PHE A 12 -3.92 -0.93 -0.35
C PHE A 12 -3.14 0.32 0.07
N THR A 13 -3.19 0.72 1.34
CA THR A 13 -2.33 1.81 1.85
C THR A 13 -0.87 1.48 1.67
N VAL A 14 -0.41 0.33 2.18
CA VAL A 14 1.01 -0.06 2.12
C VAL A 14 1.43 -0.43 0.70
N PHE A 15 0.56 -1.09 -0.06
CA PHE A 15 0.78 -1.37 -1.47
C PHE A 15 1.02 -0.08 -2.26
N ALA A 16 0.13 0.91 -2.11
CA ALA A 16 0.28 2.20 -2.77
C ALA A 16 1.53 2.95 -2.28
N LEU A 17 1.92 2.84 -1.01
CA LEU A 17 3.18 3.39 -0.50
C LEU A 17 4.40 2.77 -1.20
N GLY A 18 4.41 1.47 -1.47
CA GLY A 18 5.46 0.82 -2.27
C GLY A 18 5.57 1.42 -3.68
N PHE A 19 4.45 1.65 -4.36
CA PHE A 19 4.42 2.36 -5.64
C PHE A 19 4.84 3.84 -5.53
N GLN A 20 4.52 4.49 -4.40
CA GLN A 20 4.90 5.87 -4.14
C GLN A 20 6.42 6.04 -4.08
N GLN A 21 7.14 5.08 -3.50
CA GLN A 21 8.60 5.11 -3.46
C GLN A 21 9.19 5.19 -4.87
N ASN A 22 8.66 4.41 -5.81
CA ASN A 22 9.07 4.46 -7.22
C ASN A 22 8.74 5.81 -7.88
N ASN A 23 7.53 6.30 -7.69
CA ASN A 23 7.09 7.58 -8.26
C ASN A 23 7.94 8.76 -7.75
N VAL A 24 8.27 8.77 -6.45
CA VAL A 24 9.12 9.80 -5.83
C VAL A 24 10.56 9.68 -6.32
N HIS A 25 11.12 8.47 -6.34
CA HIS A 25 12.49 8.23 -6.81
C HIS A 25 12.70 8.71 -8.24
N HIS A 26 11.71 8.50 -9.12
CA HIS A 26 11.76 8.91 -10.54
C HIS A 26 11.16 10.30 -10.82
N ARG A 27 10.86 11.09 -9.77
CA ARG A 27 10.28 12.43 -9.89
C ARG A 27 9.00 12.49 -10.75
N ARG A 28 8.17 11.44 -10.69
CA ARG A 28 6.89 11.35 -11.42
C ARG A 28 5.77 12.06 -10.65
N TYR A 29 5.78 13.39 -10.67
CA TYR A 29 4.87 14.22 -9.85
C TYR A 29 3.39 13.91 -10.04
N GLN A 30 2.90 13.76 -11.28
CA GLN A 30 1.49 13.48 -11.56
C GLN A 30 1.07 12.10 -11.00
N ALA A 31 1.89 11.08 -11.23
CA ALA A 31 1.64 9.74 -10.69
C ALA A 31 1.73 9.72 -9.16
N ALA A 32 2.70 10.43 -8.57
CA ALA A 32 2.85 10.58 -7.13
C ALA A 32 1.63 11.27 -6.49
N PHE A 33 1.06 12.27 -7.15
CA PHE A 33 -0.13 12.98 -6.68
C PHE A 33 -1.38 12.08 -6.71
N MET A 34 -1.64 11.41 -7.83
CA MET A 34 -2.76 10.47 -7.96
C MET A 34 -2.65 9.32 -6.95
N ASN A 35 -1.46 8.76 -6.77
CA ASN A 35 -1.23 7.70 -5.81
C ASN A 35 -1.37 8.19 -4.35
N GLY A 36 -1.01 9.44 -4.08
CA GLY A 36 -1.27 10.10 -2.79
C GLY A 36 -2.75 10.20 -2.45
N ILE A 37 -3.63 10.44 -3.43
CA ILE A 37 -5.08 10.42 -3.24
C ILE A 37 -5.55 9.02 -2.83
N VAL A 38 -5.06 7.97 -3.49
CA VAL A 38 -5.40 6.57 -3.14
C VAL A 38 -5.00 6.27 -1.70
N ILE A 39 -3.78 6.63 -1.30
CA ILE A 39 -3.29 6.48 0.08
C ILE A 39 -4.20 7.23 1.06
N GLY A 40 -4.58 8.47 0.74
CA GLY A 40 -5.47 9.28 1.58
C GLY A 40 -6.84 8.62 1.79
N ILE A 41 -7.47 8.14 0.71
CA ILE A 41 -8.78 7.49 0.77
C ILE A 41 -8.71 6.21 1.61
N MET A 42 -7.70 5.37 1.41
CA MET A 42 -7.53 4.13 2.18
C MET A 42 -7.28 4.42 3.67
N ASN A 43 -6.50 5.45 4.00
CA ASN A 43 -6.31 5.85 5.39
C ASN A 43 -7.59 6.41 6.02
N LEU A 44 -8.43 7.15 5.29
CA LEU A 44 -9.73 7.59 5.80
C LEU A 44 -10.64 6.40 6.14
N LEU A 45 -10.61 5.35 5.33
CA LEU A 45 -11.32 4.09 5.64
C LEU A 45 -10.78 3.44 6.92
N VAL A 46 -9.46 3.31 7.06
CA VAL A 46 -8.84 2.74 8.26
C VAL A 46 -9.16 3.59 9.50
N LEU A 47 -8.98 4.91 9.44
CA LEU A 47 -9.22 5.82 10.56
C LEU A 47 -10.68 5.82 11.01
N ARG A 48 -11.62 5.56 10.11
CA ARG A 48 -13.04 5.44 10.44
C ARG A 48 -13.37 4.16 11.21
N ILE A 49 -12.69 3.07 10.91
CA ILE A 49 -13.04 1.72 11.42
C ILE A 49 -12.15 1.29 12.59
N ALA A 50 -10.87 1.67 12.57
CA ALA A 50 -9.86 1.23 13.55
C ALA A 50 -10.21 1.50 15.02
N PRO A 51 -10.82 2.63 15.42
CA PRO A 51 -11.11 2.92 16.83
C PRO A 51 -12.05 1.91 17.51
N SER A 52 -12.90 1.22 16.74
CA SER A 52 -13.87 0.23 17.24
C SER A 52 -13.51 -1.21 16.86
N ALA A 53 -12.29 -1.45 16.39
CA ALA A 53 -11.88 -2.76 15.87
C ALA A 53 -11.74 -3.79 17.00
N SER A 54 -12.29 -4.98 16.79
CA SER A 54 -12.04 -6.14 17.64
C SER A 54 -10.61 -6.70 17.45
N PRO A 55 -10.10 -7.54 18.37
CA PRO A 55 -8.76 -8.12 18.23
C PRO A 55 -8.55 -8.90 16.91
N SER A 56 -9.58 -9.59 16.44
CA SER A 56 -9.52 -10.31 15.15
C SER A 56 -9.39 -9.36 13.94
N GLU A 57 -10.01 -8.19 14.02
CA GLU A 57 -9.94 -7.15 12.99
C GLU A 57 -8.60 -6.42 13.03
N MET A 58 -8.01 -6.25 14.22
CA MET A 58 -6.64 -5.76 14.38
C MET A 58 -5.63 -6.72 13.73
N LEU A 59 -5.79 -8.04 13.89
CA LEU A 59 -4.95 -9.01 13.20
C LEU A 59 -5.09 -8.92 11.68
N ALA A 60 -6.31 -8.72 11.18
CA ALA A 60 -6.55 -8.51 9.75
C ALA A 60 -5.84 -7.23 9.24
N PHE A 61 -5.93 -6.12 9.99
CA PHE A 61 -5.17 -4.90 9.69
C PHE A 61 -3.65 -5.13 9.67
N LEU A 62 -3.12 -5.86 10.68
CA LEU A 62 -1.69 -6.16 10.82
C LEU A 62 -1.17 -7.02 9.66
N MET A 63 -1.97 -7.97 9.17
CA MET A 63 -1.60 -8.83 8.03
C MET A 63 -1.70 -8.12 6.68
N GLY A 64 -2.61 -7.14 6.56
CA GLY A 64 -2.81 -6.39 5.32
C GLY A 64 -1.53 -5.68 4.86
N GLY A 65 -0.85 -4.97 5.77
CA GLY A 65 0.34 -4.18 5.45
C GLY A 65 1.50 -5.00 4.84
N PRO A 66 1.98 -6.07 5.52
CA PRO A 66 3.03 -6.94 5.01
C PRO A 66 2.69 -7.59 3.66
N LEU A 67 1.44 -8.03 3.47
CA LEU A 67 1.03 -8.59 2.18
C LEU A 67 0.97 -7.51 1.08
N GLY A 68 0.57 -6.29 1.44
CA GLY A 68 0.54 -5.13 0.55
C GLY A 68 1.93 -4.78 0.02
N ILE A 69 2.96 -4.76 0.88
CA ILE A 69 4.32 -4.45 0.42
C ILE A 69 4.89 -5.57 -0.45
N VAL A 70 4.68 -6.85 -0.11
CA VAL A 70 5.13 -7.98 -0.95
C VAL A 70 4.46 -7.92 -2.32
N ALA A 71 3.16 -7.64 -2.39
CA ALA A 71 2.44 -7.47 -3.64
C ALA A 71 2.98 -6.26 -4.44
N ALA A 72 3.32 -5.16 -3.77
CA ALA A 72 3.90 -3.99 -4.43
C ALA A 72 5.29 -4.26 -5.01
N ILE A 73 6.13 -5.01 -4.30
CA ILE A 73 7.45 -5.44 -4.79
C ILE A 73 7.28 -6.31 -6.04
N TRP A 74 6.45 -7.35 -5.94
CA TRP A 74 6.21 -8.28 -7.05
C TRP A 74 5.67 -7.57 -8.30
N LEU A 75 4.70 -6.65 -8.12
CA LEU A 75 4.09 -5.96 -9.24
C LEU A 75 5.01 -4.87 -9.83
N ASN A 76 5.77 -4.14 -8.99
CA ASN A 76 6.77 -3.19 -9.49
C ASN A 76 7.87 -3.89 -10.29
N GLY A 77 8.31 -5.09 -9.88
CA GLY A 77 9.26 -5.90 -10.64
C GLY A 77 8.76 -6.25 -12.05
N LYS A 78 7.45 -6.42 -12.23
CA LYS A 78 6.84 -6.67 -13.55
C LYS A 78 6.62 -5.41 -14.38
N ILE A 79 6.20 -4.31 -13.75
CA ILE A 79 5.86 -3.07 -14.45
C ILE A 79 7.10 -2.23 -14.78
N CYS A 80 8.14 -2.29 -13.95
CA CYS A 80 9.38 -1.54 -14.12
C CYS A 80 10.63 -2.41 -13.87
N PRO A 81 10.88 -3.43 -14.70
CA PRO A 81 11.99 -4.38 -14.50
C PRO A 81 13.37 -3.70 -14.48
N LYS A 82 13.58 -2.67 -15.31
CA LYS A 82 14.85 -1.92 -15.42
C LYS A 82 15.32 -1.28 -14.12
N ILE A 83 14.41 -0.96 -13.20
CA ILE A 83 14.75 -0.36 -11.90
C ILE A 83 15.30 -1.43 -10.96
N TYR A 84 14.77 -2.65 -11.05
CA TYR A 84 15.17 -3.76 -10.22
C TYR A 84 16.52 -4.33 -10.67
N GLU A 85 16.74 -4.48 -11.97
CA GLU A 85 18.01 -4.95 -12.55
C GLU A 85 19.21 -4.06 -12.16
N ARG A 86 19.00 -2.75 -11.95
CA ARG A 86 20.06 -1.81 -11.55
C ARG A 86 20.48 -1.92 -10.08
N ASN A 87 19.64 -2.49 -9.23
CA ASN A 87 19.95 -2.68 -7.81
C ASN A 87 20.66 -4.03 -7.53
N GLU A 88 20.65 -4.95 -8.50
CA GLU A 88 21.33 -6.25 -8.43
C GLU A 88 22.69 -6.27 -9.15
N SER A 89 23.05 -5.20 -9.86
CA SER A 89 24.33 -5.00 -10.58
C SER A 89 25.33 -4.18 -9.76
#